data_AF-A0A258G1N3-F1
#
_entry.id   AF-A0A258G1N3-F1
#
_cell.length_a   1.000
_cell.length_b   1.000
_cell.length_c   1.000
_cell.angle_alpha   90.00
_cell.angle_beta   90.00
_cell.angle_gamma   90.00
#
_symmetry.space_group_name_H-M   'P 1'
#
loop_
_entity.id
_entity.type
_entity.pdbx_description
1 polymer ?
#
loop_
_entity_poly.entity_id
_entity_poly.type
_entity_poly.pdbx_seq_one_letter_code
_entity_poly.pdbx_strand_id
1 'polypeptide(L)'
;MTDHPTQATTPGSGPSTSAKGVLDSATHAASSAIETVVDTAQAAARRTAAGIDSNPLAVLAGGIAVGVLAGALLPRTDRETEMLGPVGKRLTESAAAAARAARDAGTAELMAAGISRDAARAQVGKLIDGVITAVKTAGDAATKANQPAPPKD
;
A
#
# COMPACT_ATOMS: atom_id res chain seq x y z
N MET A 1 66.98 -25.85 -1.72
CA MET A 1 67.80 -24.84 -2.40
C MET A 1 66.97 -24.38 -3.61
N THR A 2 66.41 -23.15 -3.55
CA THR A 2 65.85 -22.30 -4.64
C THR A 2 64.73 -22.89 -5.53
N ASP A 3 63.56 -22.29 -5.79
CA ASP A 3 63.06 -20.91 -5.68
C ASP A 3 61.52 -20.88 -5.63
N HIS A 4 60.96 -19.79 -5.07
CA HIS A 4 59.57 -19.37 -5.25
C HIS A 4 59.36 -18.74 -6.63
N PRO A 5 58.12 -18.76 -7.16
CA PRO A 5 57.54 -17.48 -7.54
C PRO A 5 56.21 -17.19 -6.82
N THR A 6 56.24 -16.02 -6.19
CA THR A 6 55.17 -15.09 -5.84
C THR A 6 54.04 -15.01 -6.87
N GLN A 7 52.79 -15.15 -6.40
CA GLN A 7 51.69 -14.29 -6.85
C GLN A 7 50.99 -13.80 -5.58
N ALA A 8 51.43 -12.67 -5.04
CA ALA A 8 51.00 -11.32 -5.43
C ALA A 8 49.51 -11.10 -5.13
N THR A 9 49.30 -10.52 -3.95
CA THR A 9 48.21 -9.62 -3.55
C THR A 9 47.48 -8.90 -4.69
N THR A 10 46.16 -9.14 -4.74
CA THR A 10 45.00 -8.23 -4.94
C THR A 10 45.15 -6.95 -5.79
N PRO A 11 44.19 -6.71 -6.70
CA PRO A 11 43.50 -5.42 -6.79
C PRO A 11 41.97 -5.66 -6.77
N GLY A 12 41.25 -5.33 -5.70
CA GLY A 12 40.74 -3.97 -5.56
C GLY A 12 39.46 -3.75 -6.38
N SER A 13 38.46 -4.64 -6.28
CA SER A 13 37.11 -4.34 -6.78
C SER A 13 36.46 -3.33 -5.84
N GLY A 14 36.64 -2.05 -6.16
CA GLY A 14 36.02 -0.96 -5.41
C GLY A 14 34.50 -1.12 -5.33
N PRO A 15 33.85 -0.57 -4.29
CA PRO A 15 32.41 -0.67 -4.05
C PRO A 15 31.51 -0.02 -5.13
N SER A 16 32.07 0.52 -6.22
CA SER A 16 31.34 1.27 -7.26
C SER A 16 30.69 0.41 -8.35
N THR A 17 31.18 -0.81 -8.62
CA THR A 17 30.58 -1.72 -9.63
C THR A 17 29.34 -2.43 -9.08
N SER A 18 29.33 -2.78 -7.80
CA SER A 18 28.18 -3.43 -7.15
C SER A 18 27.01 -2.46 -6.92
N ALA A 19 27.28 -1.20 -6.60
CA ALA A 19 26.23 -0.20 -6.37
C ALA A 19 25.40 0.09 -7.63
N LYS A 20 26.06 0.15 -8.80
CA LYS A 20 25.38 0.35 -10.09
C LYS A 20 24.56 -0.88 -10.49
N GLY A 21 25.10 -2.09 -10.32
CA GLY A 21 24.37 -3.32 -10.63
C GLY A 21 23.12 -3.53 -9.76
N VAL A 22 23.17 -3.14 -8.48
CA VAL A 22 22.01 -3.19 -7.58
C VAL A 22 20.97 -2.12 -7.95
N LEU A 23 21.42 -0.91 -8.30
CA LEU A 23 20.53 0.16 -8.73
C LEU A 23 19.84 -0.18 -10.06
N ASP A 24 20.58 -0.67 -11.05
CA ASP A 24 20.03 -1.10 -12.34
C ASP A 24 19.04 -2.24 -12.17
N SER A 25 19.33 -3.19 -11.27
CA SER A 25 18.40 -4.29 -10.94
C SER A 25 17.14 -3.79 -10.24
N ALA A 26 17.27 -2.83 -9.31
CA ALA A 26 16.13 -2.22 -8.62
C ALA A 26 15.27 -1.40 -9.58
N THR A 27 15.88 -0.61 -10.46
CA THR A 27 15.18 0.17 -11.49
C THR A 27 14.49 -0.76 -12.48
N HIS A 28 15.16 -1.82 -12.93
CA HIS A 28 14.56 -2.79 -13.84
C HIS A 28 13.40 -3.56 -13.20
N ALA A 29 13.52 -3.97 -11.94
CA ALA A 29 12.44 -4.60 -11.19
C ALA A 29 11.25 -3.65 -10.99
N ALA A 30 11.52 -2.38 -10.69
CA ALA A 30 10.48 -1.36 -10.56
C ALA A 30 9.77 -1.09 -11.89
N SER A 31 10.51 -0.96 -13.00
CA SER A 31 9.93 -0.76 -14.33
C SER A 31 9.06 -1.95 -14.74
N SER A 32 9.54 -3.18 -14.56
CA SER A 32 8.77 -4.39 -14.86
C SER A 32 7.52 -4.53 -13.98
N ALA A 33 7.60 -4.13 -12.71
CA ALA A 33 6.44 -4.08 -11.82
C ALA A 33 5.43 -3.03 -12.27
N ILE A 34 5.88 -1.83 -12.66
CA ILE A 34 5.01 -0.77 -13.19
C ILE A 34 4.32 -1.22 -14.48
N GLU A 35 5.05 -1.85 -15.40
CA GLU A 35 4.50 -2.32 -16.68
C GLU A 35 3.42 -3.39 -16.46
N THR A 36 3.67 -4.33 -15.54
CA THR A 36 2.67 -5.33 -15.11
C THR A 36 1.44 -4.66 -14.48
N VAL A 37 1.64 -3.64 -13.64
CA VAL A 37 0.55 -2.88 -13.03
C VAL A 37 -0.26 -2.15 -14.09
N VAL A 38 0.38 -1.53 -15.08
CA VAL A 38 -0.29 -0.81 -16.17
C VAL A 38 -1.12 -1.77 -17.02
N ASP A 39 -0.55 -2.92 -17.43
CA ASP A 39 -1.29 -3.92 -18.20
C ASP A 39 -2.48 -4.49 -17.43
N THR A 40 -2.27 -4.80 -16.15
CA THR A 40 -3.32 -5.29 -15.25
C THR A 40 -4.40 -4.23 -15.04
N ALA A 41 -4.01 -2.96 -14.85
CA ALA A 41 -4.94 -1.85 -14.68
C ALA A 41 -5.74 -1.60 -15.97
N GLN A 42 -5.13 -1.70 -17.15
CA GLN A 42 -5.84 -1.57 -18.42
C GLN A 42 -6.79 -2.75 -18.67
N ALA A 43 -6.37 -3.98 -18.37
CA ALA A 43 -7.23 -5.16 -18.47
C ALA A 43 -8.42 -5.06 -17.51
N ALA A 44 -8.18 -4.64 -16.27
CA ALA A 44 -9.21 -4.36 -15.29
C ALA A 44 -10.14 -3.23 -15.77
N ALA A 45 -9.61 -2.11 -16.26
CA ALA A 45 -10.41 -1.00 -16.78
C ALA A 45 -11.31 -1.42 -17.95
N ARG A 46 -10.79 -2.22 -18.89
CA ARG A 46 -11.58 -2.80 -20.00
C ARG A 46 -12.69 -3.74 -19.48
N ARG A 47 -12.38 -4.56 -18.47
CA ARG A 47 -13.35 -5.46 -17.81
C ARG A 47 -14.42 -4.70 -17.03
N THR A 48 -14.03 -3.64 -16.35
CA THR A 48 -14.89 -2.75 -15.58
C THR A 48 -15.83 -1.97 -16.51
N ALA A 49 -15.35 -1.44 -17.64
CA ALA A 49 -16.20 -0.79 -18.64
C ALA A 49 -17.32 -1.71 -19.17
N ALA A 50 -17.07 -3.02 -19.23
CA ALA A 50 -18.07 -4.03 -19.62
C ALA A 50 -18.91 -4.59 -18.45
N GLY A 51 -18.60 -4.25 -17.19
CA GLY A 51 -19.12 -4.93 -16.00
C GLY A 51 -19.55 -4.02 -14.83
N ILE A 52 -19.43 -2.69 -14.94
CA ILE A 52 -19.86 -1.74 -13.89
C ILE A 52 -21.32 -1.96 -13.49
N ASP A 53 -22.19 -2.31 -14.43
CA ASP A 53 -23.62 -2.57 -14.18
C ASP A 53 -23.86 -3.83 -13.31
N SER A 54 -22.89 -4.74 -13.23
CA SER A 54 -23.06 -6.02 -12.54
C SER A 54 -22.81 -5.96 -11.03
N ASN A 55 -21.95 -5.04 -10.56
CA ASN A 55 -21.64 -4.92 -9.14
C ASN A 55 -21.06 -3.54 -8.76
N PRO A 56 -21.91 -2.53 -8.50
CA PRO A 56 -21.45 -1.20 -8.07
C PRO A 56 -20.71 -1.22 -6.72
N LEU A 57 -21.02 -2.20 -5.84
CA LEU A 57 -20.33 -2.36 -4.56
C LEU A 57 -18.88 -2.82 -4.73
N ALA A 58 -18.58 -3.62 -5.75
CA ALA A 58 -17.21 -4.04 -6.06
C ALA A 58 -16.33 -2.86 -6.47
N VAL A 59 -16.88 -1.87 -7.18
CA VAL A 59 -16.14 -0.65 -7.55
C VAL A 59 -15.78 0.16 -6.30
N LEU A 60 -16.74 0.32 -5.38
CA LEU A 60 -16.49 1.02 -4.12
C LEU A 60 -15.45 0.30 -3.25
N ALA A 61 -15.61 -1.02 -3.06
CA ALA A 61 -14.67 -1.83 -2.31
C ALA A 61 -13.26 -1.83 -2.94
N GLY A 62 -13.19 -1.94 -4.27
CA GLY A 62 -11.94 -1.85 -5.03
C GLY A 62 -11.25 -0.50 -4.86
N GLY A 63 -12.00 0.61 -4.92
CA GLY A 63 -11.45 1.95 -4.70
C GLY A 63 -10.89 2.14 -3.30
N ILE A 64 -11.58 1.64 -2.27
CA ILE A 64 -11.09 1.68 -0.88
C ILE A 64 -9.82 0.85 -0.74
N ALA A 65 -9.82 -0.39 -1.24
CA ALA A 65 -8.66 -1.27 -1.15
C ALA A 65 -7.42 -0.66 -1.82
N VAL A 66 -7.58 -0.12 -3.04
CA VAL A 66 -6.51 0.56 -3.77
C VAL A 66 -6.03 1.80 -3.01
N GLY A 67 -6.95 2.62 -2.48
CA GLY A 67 -6.59 3.81 -1.71
C GLY A 67 -5.82 3.49 -0.43
N VAL A 68 -6.23 2.43 0.29
CA VAL A 68 -5.51 1.96 1.50
C VAL A 68 -4.13 1.43 1.14
N LEU A 69 -4.02 0.59 0.10
CA LEU A 69 -2.71 0.07 -0.34
C LEU A 69 -1.78 1.18 -0.80
N ALA A 70 -2.28 2.12 -1.60
CA ALA A 70 -1.50 3.27 -2.05
C ALA A 70 -1.05 4.13 -0.86
N GLY A 71 -1.94 4.41 0.09
CA GLY A 71 -1.61 5.17 1.30
C GLY A 71 -0.66 4.45 2.26
N ALA A 72 -0.72 3.12 2.33
CA ALA A 72 0.15 2.32 3.20
C ALA A 72 1.55 2.08 2.58
N LEU A 73 1.63 2.00 1.25
CA LEU A 73 2.87 1.73 0.52
C LEU A 73 3.62 2.99 0.08
N LEU A 74 3.02 4.18 0.12
CA LEU A 74 3.75 5.43 -0.05
C LEU A 74 4.43 5.83 1.28
N PRO A 75 5.75 5.64 1.43
CA PRO A 75 6.46 6.11 2.62
C PRO A 75 6.46 7.64 2.62
N ARG A 76 6.07 8.24 3.75
CA ARG A 76 6.35 9.67 3.99
C ARG A 76 7.86 9.84 4.05
N THR A 77 8.45 10.51 3.07
CA THR A 77 9.89 10.78 3.11
C THR A 77 10.14 12.16 3.76
N ASP A 78 11.08 12.22 4.69
CA ASP A 78 11.40 13.46 5.43
C ASP A 78 11.93 14.56 4.49
N ARG A 79 12.63 14.16 3.42
CA ARG A 79 13.14 15.06 2.38
C ARG A 79 12.03 15.71 1.54
N GLU A 80 10.92 15.00 1.28
CA GLU A 80 9.73 15.62 0.69
C GLU A 80 9.05 16.57 1.66
N THR A 81 9.04 16.28 2.96
CA THR A 81 8.42 17.18 3.95
C THR A 81 9.20 18.48 4.09
N GLU A 82 10.54 18.41 4.02
CA GLU A 82 11.44 19.56 4.14
C GLU A 82 11.48 20.44 2.87
N MET A 83 11.47 19.84 1.68
CA MET A 83 11.54 20.59 0.40
C MET A 83 10.17 20.86 -0.25
N LEU A 84 9.19 19.99 -0.05
CA LEU A 84 7.85 20.09 -0.63
C LEU A 84 6.78 20.39 0.42
N GLY A 85 7.14 20.74 1.67
CA GLY A 85 6.19 21.05 2.75
C GLY A 85 4.97 21.88 2.33
N PRO A 86 5.12 22.98 1.56
CA PRO A 86 3.98 23.76 1.06
C PRO A 86 3.13 23.01 0.01
N VAL A 87 3.76 22.25 -0.87
CA VAL A 87 3.08 21.47 -1.94
C VAL A 87 2.37 20.25 -1.36
N GLY A 88 3.03 19.51 -0.47
CA GLY A 88 2.46 18.39 0.26
C GLY A 88 1.30 18.80 1.16
N LYS A 89 1.39 19.99 1.78
CA LYS A 89 0.27 20.57 2.53
C LYS A 89 -0.93 20.87 1.62
N ARG A 90 -0.71 21.54 0.47
CA ARG A 90 -1.79 21.81 -0.51
C ARG A 90 -2.40 20.53 -1.07
N LEU A 91 -1.60 19.51 -1.34
CA LEU A 91 -2.07 18.21 -1.80
C LEU A 91 -2.92 17.52 -0.72
N THR A 92 -2.47 17.54 0.53
CA THR A 92 -3.21 16.97 1.67
C THR A 92 -4.52 17.71 1.91
N GLU A 93 -4.50 19.05 1.85
CA GLU A 93 -5.69 19.87 1.95
C GLU A 93 -6.67 19.59 0.82
N SER A 94 -6.18 19.43 -0.41
CA SER A 94 -7.01 19.08 -1.58
C SER A 94 -7.62 17.69 -1.44
N ALA A 95 -6.84 16.69 -1.01
CA ALA A 95 -7.32 15.34 -0.75
C ALA A 95 -8.37 15.32 0.38
N ALA A 96 -8.13 16.08 1.47
CA ALA A 96 -9.07 16.21 2.57
C ALA A 96 -10.36 16.91 2.16
N ALA A 97 -10.28 17.94 1.31
CA ALA A 97 -11.44 18.64 0.76
C ALA A 97 -12.26 17.71 -0.14
N ALA A 98 -11.62 16.96 -1.03
CA ALA A 98 -12.27 15.97 -1.88
C ALA A 98 -12.95 14.86 -1.06
N ALA A 99 -12.26 14.35 -0.03
CA ALA A 99 -12.83 13.33 0.86
C ALA A 99 -14.04 13.85 1.65
N ARG A 100 -14.02 15.11 2.11
CA ARG A 100 -15.17 15.75 2.76
C ARG A 100 -16.32 15.90 1.79
N ALA A 101 -16.08 16.44 0.60
CA ALA A 101 -17.09 16.61 -0.44
C ALA A 101 -17.75 15.26 -0.81
N ALA A 102 -16.96 14.20 -0.99
CA ALA A 102 -17.48 12.86 -1.26
C ALA A 102 -18.34 12.33 -0.10
N ARG A 103 -17.93 12.54 1.16
CA ARG A 103 -18.73 12.16 2.34
C ARG A 103 -20.03 12.94 2.44
N ASP A 104 -19.99 14.24 2.15
CA ASP A 104 -21.16 15.10 2.24
C ASP A 104 -22.17 14.75 1.14
N ALA A 105 -21.71 14.55 -0.10
CA ALA A 105 -22.54 14.05 -1.20
C ALA A 105 -23.16 12.68 -0.87
N GLY A 106 -22.35 11.73 -0.38
CA GLY A 106 -22.84 10.42 0.04
C GLY A 106 -23.85 10.50 1.18
N THR A 107 -23.62 11.38 2.17
CA THR A 107 -24.58 11.61 3.25
C THR A 107 -25.90 12.16 2.72
N ALA A 108 -25.84 13.13 1.79
CA ALA A 108 -27.03 13.73 1.19
C ALA A 108 -27.86 12.70 0.43
N GLU A 109 -27.22 11.84 -0.37
CA GLU A 109 -27.88 10.73 -1.08
C GLU A 109 -28.51 9.73 -0.10
N LEU A 110 -27.80 9.39 0.99
CA LEU A 110 -28.34 8.50 2.03
C LEU A 110 -29.59 9.11 2.69
N MET A 111 -29.56 10.40 3.01
CA MET A 111 -30.71 11.10 3.56
C MET A 111 -31.87 11.17 2.58
N ALA A 112 -31.59 11.40 1.29
CA ALA A 112 -32.59 11.38 0.23
C ALA A 112 -33.23 9.99 0.06
N ALA A 113 -32.46 8.92 0.29
CA ALA A 113 -32.94 7.55 0.34
C ALA A 113 -33.66 7.17 1.67
N GLY A 114 -33.86 8.12 2.59
CA GLY A 114 -34.53 7.91 3.87
C GLY A 114 -33.66 7.25 4.96
N ILE A 115 -32.35 7.09 4.71
CA ILE A 115 -31.39 6.56 5.68
C ILE A 115 -30.82 7.72 6.49
N SER A 116 -31.00 7.68 7.81
CA SER A 116 -30.43 8.71 8.68
C SER A 116 -28.90 8.58 8.75
N ARG A 117 -28.22 9.72 8.85
CA ARG A 117 -26.76 9.79 9.03
C ARG A 117 -26.28 8.95 10.21
N ASP A 118 -27.03 8.97 11.31
CA ASP A 118 -26.66 8.25 12.53
C ASP A 118 -26.77 6.74 12.37
N ALA A 119 -27.81 6.25 11.71
CA ALA A 119 -27.96 4.83 11.40
C ALA A 119 -26.84 4.32 10.48
N ALA A 120 -26.53 5.08 9.44
CA ALA A 120 -25.42 4.76 8.53
C ALA A 120 -24.07 4.76 9.26
N ARG A 121 -23.82 5.76 10.10
CA ARG A 121 -22.59 5.86 10.89
C ARG A 121 -22.46 4.71 11.89
N ALA A 122 -23.56 4.31 12.53
CA ALA A 122 -23.57 3.16 13.43
C ALA A 122 -23.29 1.85 12.69
N GLN A 123 -23.84 1.67 11.49
CA GLN A 123 -23.60 0.48 10.67
C GLN A 123 -22.14 0.38 10.20
N VAL A 124 -21.58 1.51 9.75
CA VAL A 124 -20.15 1.60 9.39
C VAL A 124 -19.26 1.36 10.61
N GLY A 125 -19.59 1.94 11.77
CA GLY A 125 -18.86 1.72 13.02
C GLY A 125 -18.81 0.24 13.40
N LYS A 126 -19.95 -0.45 13.39
CA LYS A 126 -20.02 -1.90 13.66
C LYS A 126 -19.18 -2.72 12.69
N LEU A 127 -19.18 -2.38 11.41
CA LEU A 127 -18.36 -3.05 10.41
C LEU A 127 -16.86 -2.87 10.71
N ILE A 128 -16.44 -1.65 11.01
CA ILE A 128 -15.05 -1.34 11.37
C ILE A 128 -14.65 -2.06 12.65
N ASP A 129 -15.47 -2.04 13.69
CA ASP A 129 -15.21 -2.74 14.95
C ASP A 129 -15.10 -4.26 14.73
N GLY A 130 -15.94 -4.83 13.86
CA GLY A 130 -15.86 -6.22 13.45
C GLY A 130 -14.54 -6.56 12.75
N VAL A 131 -14.09 -5.70 11.83
CA VAL A 131 -12.78 -5.86 11.15
C VAL A 131 -11.63 -5.75 12.15
N ILE A 132 -11.64 -4.75 13.03
CA ILE A 132 -10.61 -4.57 14.07
C ILE A 132 -10.56 -5.78 15.00
N THR A 133 -11.72 -6.29 15.41
CA THR A 133 -11.82 -7.47 16.26
C THR A 133 -11.27 -8.71 15.55
N ALA A 134 -11.64 -8.93 14.29
CA ALA A 134 -11.14 -10.03 13.49
C ALA A 134 -9.61 -9.97 13.32
N VAL A 135 -9.06 -8.78 13.04
CA VAL A 135 -7.60 -8.58 12.94
C VAL A 135 -6.91 -8.83 14.28
N LYS A 136 -7.47 -8.35 15.39
CA LYS A 136 -6.93 -8.63 16.74
C LYS A 136 -6.94 -10.12 17.06
N THR A 137 -8.06 -10.81 16.82
CA THR A 137 -8.17 -12.26 17.04
C THR A 137 -7.20 -13.05 16.15
N ALA A 138 -7.05 -12.67 14.89
CA ALA A 138 -6.07 -13.28 13.98
C ALA A 138 -4.62 -13.01 14.43
N GLY A 139 -4.32 -11.80 14.91
CA GLY A 139 -3.01 -11.45 15.48
C GLY A 139 -2.70 -12.18 16.78
N ASP A 140 -3.69 -12.32 17.67
CA ASP A 140 -3.58 -13.09 18.91
C ASP A 140 -3.40 -14.59 18.62
N ALA A 141 -4.05 -15.12 17.58
CA ALA A 141 -3.86 -16.50 17.14
C ALA A 141 -2.48 -16.72 16.52
N ALA A 142 -1.99 -15.79 15.70
CA ALA A 142 -0.66 -15.85 15.09
C ALA A 142 0.47 -15.73 16.12
N THR A 143 0.30 -14.86 17.13
CA THR A 143 1.28 -14.70 18.23
C THR A 143 1.30 -15.91 19.16
N LYS A 144 0.15 -16.54 19.44
CA LYS A 144 0.06 -17.80 20.21
C LYS A 144 0.59 -19.00 19.43
N ALA A 145 0.39 -19.06 18.11
CA ALA A 145 0.93 -20.11 17.25
C ALA A 145 2.45 -20.02 17.08
N ASN A 146 3.05 -18.84 17.33
CA ASN A 146 4.48 -18.61 17.22
C ASN A 146 5.21 -18.53 18.59
N GLN A 147 4.53 -18.87 19.69
CA GLN A 147 5.20 -19.08 20.98
C GLN A 147 5.90 -20.45 20.97
N PRO A 148 7.23 -20.52 21.14
CA PRO A 148 7.94 -21.79 21.20
C PRO A 148 7.41 -22.62 22.38
N ALA A 149 7.16 -23.91 22.13
CA ALA A 149 6.63 -24.83 23.12
C ALA A 149 7.47 -24.81 24.42
N PRO A 150 6.84 -24.84 25.61
CA PRO A 150 7.59 -24.89 26.86
C PRO A 150 8.45 -26.17 26.91
N PRO A 151 9.69 -26.09 27.44
CA PRO A 151 10.54 -27.26 27.58
C PRO A 151 9.82 -28.31 28.42
N LYS A 152 9.83 -29.55 27.92
CA LYS A 152 9.33 -30.70 28.67
C LYS A 152 10.42 -31.11 29.65
N ASP A 153 10.13 -30.98 30.94
CA ASP A 153 10.92 -31.55 32.02
C ASP A 153 10.91 -33.09 31.98
#